data_AF-A0A9X5CIL4-F1
#
_entry.id   AF-A0A9X5CIL4-F1
#
_cell.length_a   1.000
_cell.length_b   1.000
_cell.length_c   1.000
_cell.angle_alpha   90.00
_cell.angle_beta   90.00
_cell.angle_gamma   90.00
#
_symmetry.space_group_name_H-M   'P 1'
#
loop_
_entity.id
_entity.type
_entity.pdbx_description
1 polymer ?
#
loop_
_entity_poly.entity_id
_entity_poly.type
_entity_poly.pdbx_seq_one_letter_code
_entity_poly.pdbx_strand_id
1 'polypeptide(L)'
;GWLVRAADEPSPRPAARIVLDLGGPRRSVRVSDGAGAWSRELSPRHAELLYLLAVHRAGRSAADLARDVFGDPARTVTVRAEMSRVRRYLGALLEHRPYRFTESAEVEVVLPDGPGALFPRTASSPGLVRGPR
;
A
#
# COMPACT_ATOMS: atom_id res chain seq x y z
N GLY A 1 -36.73 -3.83 -38.06
CA GLY A 1 -35.54 -4.70 -37.99
C GLY A 1 -34.49 -3.98 -37.21
N TRP A 2 -33.92 -4.61 -36.20
CA TRP A 2 -33.20 -3.99 -35.08
C TRP A 2 -31.93 -3.24 -35.51
N LEU A 3 -31.81 -1.99 -35.04
CA LEU A 3 -30.55 -1.23 -35.03
C LEU A 3 -29.70 -1.74 -33.86
N VAL A 4 -28.53 -2.29 -34.17
CA VAL A 4 -27.50 -2.57 -33.18
C VAL A 4 -26.94 -1.23 -32.72
N ARG A 5 -27.25 -0.83 -31.48
CA ARG A 5 -26.40 0.14 -30.78
C ARG A 5 -25.10 -0.58 -30.48
N ALA A 6 -23.99 -0.09 -31.03
CA ALA A 6 -22.68 -0.36 -30.47
C ALA A 6 -22.75 0.09 -29.00
N ALA A 7 -22.84 -0.88 -28.10
CA ALA A 7 -22.63 -0.64 -26.69
C ALA A 7 -21.24 -0.01 -26.58
N ASP A 8 -21.14 1.08 -25.82
CA ASP A 8 -19.89 1.55 -25.23
C ASP A 8 -19.04 0.31 -24.92
N GLU A 9 -17.88 0.16 -25.58
CA GLU A 9 -16.90 -0.79 -25.10
C GLU A 9 -16.64 -0.39 -23.64
N PRO A 10 -16.90 -1.27 -22.66
CA PRO A 10 -16.59 -0.93 -21.28
C PRO A 10 -15.08 -0.84 -21.20
N SER A 11 -14.54 0.37 -21.35
CA SER A 11 -13.21 0.70 -20.88
C SER A 11 -13.16 0.16 -19.45
N PRO A 12 -12.20 -0.71 -19.10
CA PRO A 12 -12.13 -1.27 -17.77
C PRO A 12 -11.76 -0.12 -16.84
N ARG A 13 -12.76 0.62 -16.37
CA ARG A 13 -12.56 1.58 -15.29
C ARG A 13 -12.00 0.77 -14.13
N PRO A 14 -10.96 1.28 -13.44
CA PRO A 14 -10.44 0.61 -12.27
C PRO A 14 -11.61 0.32 -11.33
N ALA A 15 -11.71 -0.94 -10.91
CA ALA A 15 -12.83 -1.43 -10.13
C ALA A 15 -12.93 -0.69 -8.78
N ALA A 16 -11.79 -0.17 -8.29
CA ALA A 16 -11.72 0.73 -7.16
C ALA A 16 -10.55 1.71 -7.31
N ARG A 17 -10.74 2.93 -6.81
CA ARG A 17 -9.68 3.91 -6.56
C ARG A 17 -9.33 3.90 -5.07
N ILE A 18 -8.04 3.82 -4.77
CA ILE A 18 -7.46 3.83 -3.42
C ILE A 18 -6.61 5.08 -3.30
N VAL A 19 -6.94 5.94 -2.34
CA VAL A 19 -6.12 7.09 -1.97
C VAL A 19 -5.48 6.81 -0.62
N LEU A 20 -4.16 6.69 -0.61
CA LEU A 20 -3.34 6.55 0.59
C LEU A 20 -2.84 7.94 0.99
N ASP A 21 -3.50 8.56 1.98
CA ASP A 21 -3.13 9.87 2.48
C ASP A 21 -2.12 9.74 3.62
N LEU A 22 -0.88 10.14 3.34
CA LEU A 22 0.24 10.18 4.27
C LEU A 22 0.68 11.62 4.58
N GLY A 23 -0.03 12.62 4.04
CA GLY A 23 0.35 14.02 4.12
C GLY A 23 -0.01 14.67 5.45
N GLY A 24 -1.11 14.22 6.06
CA GLY A 24 -1.59 14.74 7.34
C GLY A 24 -1.00 14.06 8.58
N PRO A 25 -1.24 14.63 9.77
CA PRO A 25 -0.87 14.01 11.05
C PRO A 25 -1.59 12.67 11.30
N ARG A 26 -2.77 12.50 10.68
CA ARG A 26 -3.53 11.26 10.67
C ARG A 26 -3.47 10.65 9.28
N ARG A 27 -2.77 9.53 9.17
CA ARG A 27 -2.66 8.79 7.92
C ARG A 27 -3.93 8.02 7.67
N SER A 28 -4.39 7.99 6.44
CA SER A 28 -5.65 7.32 6.12
C SER A 28 -5.60 6.60 4.79
N VAL A 29 -6.50 5.64 4.63
CA VAL A 29 -6.83 5.06 3.33
C VAL A 29 -8.28 5.34 3.03
N ARG A 30 -8.53 5.88 1.83
CA ARG A 30 -9.86 6.04 1.27
C ARG A 30 -9.99 5.11 0.08
N VAL A 31 -11.11 4.40 0.01
CA VAL A 31 -11.45 3.55 -1.13
C VAL A 31 -12.78 4.02 -1.68
N SER A 32 -12.85 4.18 -2.99
CA SER A 32 -14.07 4.51 -3.72
C SER A 32 -14.22 3.61 -4.94
N ASP A 33 -15.40 3.05 -5.12
CA ASP A 33 -15.78 2.21 -6.25
C ASP A 33 -17.20 2.59 -6.74
N GLY A 34 -17.77 1.78 -7.65
CA GLY A 34 -19.12 1.99 -8.16
C GLY A 34 -20.23 1.79 -7.12
N ALA A 35 -19.95 1.17 -5.98
CA ALA A 35 -20.91 0.90 -4.90
C ALA A 35 -20.86 1.95 -3.77
N GLY A 36 -19.76 2.69 -3.63
CA GLY A 36 -19.65 3.79 -2.69
C GLY A 36 -18.21 4.15 -2.34
N ALA A 37 -18.06 4.91 -1.26
CA ALA A 37 -16.75 5.28 -0.74
C ALA A 37 -16.68 5.14 0.77
N TRP A 38 -15.52 4.73 1.29
CA TRP A 38 -15.22 4.68 2.71
C TRP A 38 -13.81 5.18 2.98
N SER A 39 -13.57 5.60 4.22
CA SER A 39 -12.25 6.04 4.69
C SER A 39 -11.95 5.45 6.07
N ARG A 40 -10.66 5.22 6.35
CA ARG A 40 -10.18 4.71 7.64
C ARG A 40 -8.83 5.30 7.99
N GLU A 41 -8.66 5.64 9.25
CA GLU A 41 -7.36 5.99 9.82
C GLU A 41 -6.46 4.76 9.94
N LEU A 42 -5.20 4.91 9.54
CA LEU A 42 -4.20 3.86 9.53
C LEU A 42 -3.30 3.95 10.76
N SER A 43 -2.94 2.79 11.30
CA SER A 43 -1.80 2.72 12.21
C SER A 43 -0.51 3.11 11.44
N PRO A 44 0.54 3.58 12.14
CA PRO A 44 1.82 3.86 11.49
C PRO A 44 2.36 2.67 10.69
N ARG A 45 2.18 1.44 11.21
CA ARG A 45 2.66 0.21 10.57
C ARG A 45 1.87 -0.14 9.31
N HIS A 46 0.55 0.01 9.33
CA HIS A 46 -0.27 -0.22 8.14
C HIS A 46 0.04 0.81 7.05
N ALA A 47 0.26 2.07 7.43
CA ALA A 47 0.65 3.11 6.49
C ALA A 47 2.00 2.81 5.80
N GLU A 48 3.01 2.35 6.55
CA GLU A 48 4.30 1.92 5.99
C GLU A 48 4.15 0.75 5.01
N LEU A 49 3.40 -0.29 5.41
CA LEU A 49 3.18 -1.46 4.56
C LEU A 49 2.44 -1.10 3.27
N LEU A 50 1.36 -0.32 3.37
CA LEU A 50 0.58 0.10 2.21
C LEU A 50 1.38 1.03 1.28
N TYR A 51 2.21 1.91 1.83
CA TYR A 51 3.15 2.73 1.06
C TYR A 51 4.12 1.86 0.26
N LEU A 52 4.75 0.88 0.91
CA LEU A 52 5.67 -0.05 0.23
C LEU A 52 4.98 -0.81 -0.90
N LEU A 53 3.73 -1.24 -0.71
CA LEU A 53 2.97 -1.91 -1.77
C LEU A 53 2.54 -0.96 -2.90
N ALA A 54 2.34 0.33 -2.61
CA ALA A 54 2.01 1.32 -3.61
C ALA A 54 3.20 1.63 -4.52
N VAL A 55 4.41 1.74 -3.95
CA VAL A 55 5.64 1.99 -4.72
C VAL A 55 6.19 0.72 -5.40
N HIS A 56 5.94 -0.46 -4.84
CA HIS A 56 6.31 -1.75 -5.43
C HIS A 56 5.09 -2.46 -6.02
N ARG A 57 4.61 -1.97 -7.17
CA ARG A 57 3.39 -2.49 -7.83
C ARG A 57 3.44 -3.98 -8.19
N ALA A 58 4.62 -4.52 -8.51
CA ALA A 58 4.81 -5.96 -8.74
C ALA A 58 4.58 -6.82 -7.47
N GLY A 59 4.61 -6.18 -6.30
CA GLY A 59 4.42 -6.76 -4.99
C GLY A 59 5.71 -7.04 -4.24
N ARG A 60 5.57 -7.32 -2.94
CA ARG A 60 6.66 -7.73 -2.06
C ARG A 60 6.32 -8.99 -1.26
N SER A 61 7.33 -9.82 -1.02
CA SER A 61 7.17 -10.98 -0.14
C SER A 61 7.05 -10.54 1.33
N ALA A 62 6.62 -11.45 2.21
CA ALA A 62 6.61 -11.17 3.65
C ALA A 62 8.02 -10.87 4.20
N ALA A 63 9.05 -11.52 3.64
CA ALA A 63 10.44 -11.32 4.06
C ALA A 63 10.99 -9.97 3.58
N ASP A 64 10.63 -9.55 2.37
CA ASP A 64 11.06 -8.24 1.85
C ASP A 64 10.40 -7.11 2.61
N LEU A 65 9.08 -7.19 2.84
CA LEU A 65 8.38 -6.24 3.71
C LEU A 65 8.98 -6.24 5.12
N ALA A 66 9.35 -7.40 5.68
CA ALA A 66 9.93 -7.47 7.02
C ALA A 66 11.29 -6.75 7.07
N ARG A 67 12.12 -6.95 6.04
CA ARG A 67 13.39 -6.23 5.88
C ARG A 67 13.18 -4.72 5.76
N ASP A 68 12.27 -4.27 4.91
CA ASP A 68 12.05 -2.84 4.67
C ASP A 68 11.48 -2.11 5.89
N VAL A 69 10.59 -2.78 6.63
CA VAL A 69 9.78 -2.19 7.71
C VAL A 69 10.45 -2.32 9.08
N PHE A 70 11.23 -3.39 9.28
CA PHE A 70 11.85 -3.71 10.56
C PHE A 70 13.37 -3.85 10.52
N GLY A 71 13.99 -3.85 9.35
CA GLY A 71 15.43 -4.16 9.19
C GLY A 71 15.77 -5.63 9.38
N ASP A 72 14.78 -6.50 9.60
CA ASP A 72 14.97 -7.90 9.92
C ASP A 72 14.01 -8.78 9.11
N PRO A 73 14.51 -9.54 8.11
CA PRO A 73 13.68 -10.42 7.29
C PRO A 73 13.06 -11.58 8.07
N ALA A 74 13.54 -11.89 9.28
CA ALA A 74 12.96 -12.95 10.12
C ALA A 74 11.58 -12.57 10.68
N ARG A 75 11.21 -11.28 10.69
CA ARG A 75 9.92 -10.79 11.22
C ARG A 75 8.71 -11.04 10.31
N THR A 76 8.77 -12.08 9.48
CA THR A 76 7.70 -12.47 8.54
C THR A 76 6.36 -12.75 9.23
N VAL A 77 6.36 -13.35 10.42
CA VAL A 77 5.13 -13.63 11.19
C VAL A 77 4.43 -12.33 11.58
N THR A 78 5.20 -11.33 12.03
CA THR A 78 4.66 -10.00 12.32
C THR A 78 4.08 -9.36 11.06
N VAL A 79 4.80 -9.38 9.94
CA VAL A 79 4.29 -8.85 8.66
C VAL A 79 3.00 -9.55 8.23
N ARG A 80 2.96 -10.89 8.29
CA ARG A 80 1.76 -11.66 7.94
C ARG A 80 0.57 -11.30 8.83
N ALA A 81 0.80 -11.08 10.13
CA ALA A 81 -0.24 -10.64 11.06
C ALA A 81 -0.73 -9.22 10.73
N GLU A 82 0.16 -8.27 10.44
CA GLU A 82 -0.20 -6.92 10.01
C GLU A 82 -0.98 -6.96 8.68
N MET A 83 -0.48 -7.64 7.66
CA MET A 83 -1.16 -7.81 6.38
C MET A 83 -2.52 -8.48 6.50
N SER A 84 -2.68 -9.42 7.44
CA SER A 84 -3.98 -10.03 7.73
C SER A 84 -4.97 -9.01 8.31
N ARG A 85 -4.53 -8.09 9.18
CA ARG A 85 -5.38 -7.01 9.71
C ARG A 85 -5.73 -6.01 8.62
N VAL A 86 -4.77 -5.65 7.77
CA VAL A 86 -4.99 -4.79 6.61
C VAL A 86 -6.05 -5.38 5.68
N ARG A 87 -5.94 -6.67 5.38
CA ARG A 87 -6.89 -7.39 4.51
C ARG A 87 -8.31 -7.43 5.05
N ARG A 88 -8.53 -7.27 6.37
CA ARG A 88 -9.90 -7.20 6.93
C ARG A 88 -10.70 -6.00 6.42
N TYR A 89 -10.04 -4.91 6.01
CA TYR A 89 -10.72 -3.72 5.49
C TYR A 89 -10.44 -3.44 4.02
N LEU A 90 -9.32 -3.89 3.45
CA LEU A 90 -9.08 -3.79 1.99
C LEU A 90 -9.58 -5.01 1.19
N GLY A 91 -9.86 -6.12 1.85
CA GLY A 91 -10.50 -7.28 1.22
C GLY A 91 -9.77 -7.79 -0.02
N ALA A 92 -10.50 -7.83 -1.13
CA ALA A 92 -10.03 -8.30 -2.43
C ALA A 92 -9.09 -7.33 -3.15
N LEU A 93 -8.96 -6.08 -2.68
CA LEU A 93 -8.05 -5.10 -3.25
C LEU A 93 -6.58 -5.41 -2.95
N LEU A 94 -6.32 -6.38 -2.06
CA LEU A 94 -4.99 -6.90 -1.75
C LEU A 94 -4.87 -8.37 -2.12
N GLU A 95 -3.89 -8.63 -2.98
CA GLU A 95 -3.46 -9.97 -3.35
C GLU A 95 -2.35 -10.46 -2.41
N HIS A 96 -2.15 -11.77 -2.41
CA HIS A 96 -1.16 -12.45 -1.58
C HIS A 96 -0.26 -13.32 -2.47
N ARG A 97 1.05 -13.33 -2.16
CA ARG A 97 2.13 -14.04 -2.87
C ARG A 97 2.40 -13.53 -4.30
N PRO A 98 3.13 -12.42 -4.46
CA PRO A 98 3.57 -11.49 -3.41
C PRO A 98 2.41 -10.63 -2.89
N TYR A 99 2.57 -9.98 -1.74
CA TYR A 99 1.60 -8.98 -1.31
C TYR A 99 1.64 -7.81 -2.30
N ARG A 100 0.49 -7.41 -2.83
CA ARG A 100 0.34 -6.25 -3.73
C ARG A 100 -1.10 -5.76 -3.76
N PHE A 101 -1.29 -4.53 -4.21
CA PHE A 101 -2.62 -4.11 -4.66
C PHE A 101 -2.98 -4.84 -5.94
N THR A 102 -4.26 -5.16 -6.13
CA THR A 102 -4.73 -5.75 -7.37
C THR A 102 -4.52 -4.82 -8.56
N GLU A 103 -4.33 -5.37 -9.75
CA GLU A 103 -4.10 -4.61 -10.99
C GLU A 103 -5.33 -3.75 -11.37
N SER A 104 -6.52 -4.17 -10.97
CA SER A 104 -7.76 -3.41 -11.17
C SER A 104 -7.90 -2.20 -10.25
N ALA A 105 -7.00 -2.04 -9.26
CA ALA A 105 -7.03 -0.91 -8.33
C ALA A 105 -6.08 0.21 -8.80
N GLU A 106 -6.65 1.39 -8.98
CA GLU A 106 -5.89 2.62 -9.12
C GLU A 106 -5.45 3.08 -7.73
N VAL A 107 -4.15 3.27 -7.52
CA VAL A 107 -3.59 3.64 -6.22
C VAL A 107 -2.88 4.97 -6.35
N GLU A 108 -3.34 5.96 -5.59
CA GLU A 108 -2.76 7.28 -5.47
C GLU A 108 -2.18 7.44 -4.06
N VAL A 109 -1.00 8.04 -3.95
CA VAL A 109 -0.36 8.31 -2.66
C VAL A 109 -0.19 9.81 -2.50
N VAL A 110 -0.81 10.37 -1.46
CA VAL A 110 -0.60 11.77 -1.06
C VAL A 110 0.54 11.77 -0.03
N LEU A 111 1.67 12.36 -0.40
CA LEU A 111 2.85 12.47 0.45
C LEU A 111 2.80 13.81 1.23
N PRO A 112 3.43 13.89 2.41
CA PRO A 112 3.59 15.16 3.12
C PRO A 112 4.56 16.07 2.39
N ASP A 113 4.40 17.37 2.61
CA ASP A 113 5.30 18.39 2.09
C ASP A 113 6.67 18.28 2.79
N GLY A 114 7.57 17.49 2.21
CA GLY A 114 8.98 17.38 2.62
C GLY A 114 9.48 15.94 2.84
N PRO A 115 10.76 15.66 2.52
CA PRO A 115 11.31 14.31 2.47
C PRO A 115 11.39 13.56 3.82
N GLY A 116 11.26 14.26 4.96
CA GLY A 116 11.40 13.67 6.30
C GLY A 116 10.09 13.29 7.01
N ALA A 117 8.94 13.68 6.48
CA ALA A 117 7.66 13.58 7.21
C ALA A 117 6.94 12.23 7.01
N LEU A 118 7.36 11.43 6.03
CA LEU A 118 6.66 10.20 5.65
C LEU A 118 6.67 9.13 6.74
N PHE A 119 7.83 8.78 7.28
CA PHE A 119 7.95 7.74 8.31
C PHE A 119 9.17 8.01 9.20
N PRO A 120 9.00 8.51 10.44
CA PRO A 120 10.12 8.93 11.30
C PRO A 120 11.12 7.81 11.63
N ARG A 121 10.78 6.54 11.36
CA ARG A 121 11.61 5.37 11.70
C ARG A 121 12.42 4.79 10.54
N THR A 122 12.44 5.45 9.36
CA THR A 122 13.30 5.03 8.24
C THR A 122 14.68 5.68 8.22
N ALA A 123 15.03 6.52 9.21
CA ALA A 123 16.40 6.96 9.42
C ALA A 123 17.28 5.88 10.08
N SER A 124 17.35 4.68 9.51
CA SER A 124 18.57 3.87 9.60
C SER A 124 19.47 4.31 8.45
N SER A 125 20.23 5.38 8.68
CA SER A 125 21.39 5.68 7.83
C SER A 125 22.39 4.52 7.93
N PRO A 126 23.10 4.18 6.83
CA PRO A 126 23.94 2.99 6.76
C PRO A 126 25.11 3.08 7.74
N GLY A 127 25.48 1.93 8.29
CA GLY A 127 26.60 1.80 9.22
C GLY A 127 27.88 2.40 8.66
N LEU A 128 28.40 3.41 9.36
CA LEU A 128 29.82 3.73 9.35
C LEU A 128 30.56 2.60 10.07
N VAL A 129 31.05 1.63 9.30
CA VAL A 129 32.14 0.76 9.75
C VAL A 129 33.38 1.64 9.89
N ARG A 130 33.72 2.02 11.12
CA ARG A 130 35.08 2.44 11.46
C ARG A 130 35.94 1.19 11.57
N GLY A 131 36.84 0.98 10.60
CA GLY A 131 37.90 -0.02 10.73
C GLY A 131 38.88 0.34 11.85
N PRO A 132 39.45 -0.63 12.56
CA PRO A 132 40.48 -0.37 13.56
C PRO A 132 41.81 -0.01 12.88
N ARG A 133 42.57 0.87 13.52
CA ARG A 133 43.99 1.14 13.20
C ARG A 133 44.87 0.04 13.76
#